data_AF-A0A3C1D1D6-F1
#
_entry.id   AF-A0A3C1D1D6-F1
#
_cell.length_a   1.000
_cell.length_b   1.000
_cell.length_c   1.000
_cell.angle_alpha   90.00
_cell.angle_beta   90.00
_cell.angle_gamma   90.00
#
_symmetry.space_group_name_H-M   'P 1'
#
loop_
_entity.id
_entity.type
_entity.pdbx_description
1 polymer ?
#
loop_
_entity_poly.entity_id
_entity_poly.type
_entity_poly.pdbx_seq_one_letter_code
_entity_poly.pdbx_strand_id
1 'polypeptide(L)'
;VPVTRVLHLKSAVTALPDGTVIGYEPLVDDPSVFPRFLPVPEEHGTAVVVLDEATVLMSADAPQTAALLRSRGLTVIQTPVTEFEKLEGCVTCLSVRVRR
;
A
#
# COMPACT_ATOMS: atom_id res chain seq x y z
N VAL A 1 -23.27 -8.63 -6.19
CA VAL A 1 -22.87 -7.26 -6.61
C VAL A 1 -21.60 -7.40 -7.42
N PRO A 2 -21.55 -6.91 -8.68
CA PRO A 2 -20.33 -7.00 -9.48
C PRO A 2 -19.19 -6.18 -8.85
N VAL A 3 -17.98 -6.71 -8.88
CA VAL A 3 -16.75 -6.05 -8.42
C VAL A 3 -15.93 -5.70 -9.65
N THR A 4 -15.68 -4.41 -9.91
CA THR A 4 -15.12 -3.93 -11.18
C THR A 4 -13.67 -3.47 -11.11
N ARG A 5 -13.14 -3.18 -9.91
CA ARG A 5 -11.72 -2.85 -9.70
C ARG A 5 -11.09 -3.79 -8.69
N VAL A 6 -11.24 -3.51 -7.40
CA VAL A 6 -10.73 -4.37 -6.32
C VAL A 6 -11.85 -4.81 -5.40
N LEU A 7 -11.68 -5.99 -4.80
CA LEU A 7 -12.63 -6.52 -3.80
C LEU A 7 -12.43 -5.90 -2.42
N HIS A 8 -11.18 -5.70 -2.00
CA HIS A 8 -10.83 -5.17 -0.68
C HIS A 8 -10.24 -3.77 -0.79
N LEU A 9 -10.66 -2.87 0.10
CA LEU A 9 -10.11 -1.51 0.17
C LEU A 9 -8.58 -1.50 0.34
N LYS A 10 -8.05 -2.46 1.11
CA LYS A 10 -6.60 -2.64 1.34
C LYS A 10 -5.81 -2.96 0.07
N SER A 11 -6.48 -3.41 -1.00
CA SER A 11 -5.87 -3.64 -2.30
C SER A 11 -5.85 -2.38 -3.18
N ALA A 12 -6.73 -1.40 -2.91
CA ALA A 12 -6.79 -0.14 -3.67
C ALA A 12 -5.96 0.98 -3.04
N VAL A 13 -5.99 1.11 -1.71
CA VAL A 13 -5.37 2.25 -1.04
C VAL A 13 -4.83 1.94 0.35
N THR A 14 -3.81 2.70 0.76
CA THR A 14 -3.27 2.72 2.13
C THR A 14 -3.03 4.15 2.61
N ALA A 15 -3.35 4.45 3.87
CA ALA A 15 -2.96 5.72 4.49
C ALA A 15 -1.55 5.63 5.12
N LEU A 16 -0.68 6.59 4.77
CA LEU A 16 0.66 6.76 5.33
C LEU A 16 0.63 7.51 6.69
N PRO A 17 1.75 7.55 7.45
CA PRO A 17 1.78 8.19 8.77
C PRO A 17 1.35 9.66 8.76
N ASP A 18 1.68 10.40 7.70
CA ASP A 18 1.31 11.81 7.51
C ASP A 18 -0.15 12.00 7.02
N GLY A 19 -0.93 10.92 6.89
CA GLY A 19 -2.30 10.93 6.38
C GLY A 19 -2.42 11.04 4.86
N THR A 20 -1.31 11.04 4.10
CA THR A 20 -1.36 10.88 2.65
C THR A 20 -1.88 9.48 2.31
N VAL A 21 -2.87 9.39 1.41
CA VAL A 21 -3.36 8.13 0.89
C VAL A 21 -2.57 7.78 -0.37
N ILE A 22 -2.02 6.58 -0.42
CA ILE A 22 -1.40 6.01 -1.62
C ILE A 22 -2.32 5.02 -2.30
N GLY A 23 -2.18 4.85 -3.62
CA GLY A 23 -2.88 3.82 -4.38
C GLY A 23 -2.35 3.67 -5.79
N TYR A 24 -2.45 2.48 -6.37
CA TYR A 24 -2.19 2.27 -7.79
C TYR A 24 -3.38 2.80 -8.59
N GLU A 25 -3.19 3.97 -9.23
CA GLU A 25 -4.26 4.77 -9.81
C GLU A 25 -5.23 4.00 -10.72
N PRO A 26 -4.80 3.04 -11.57
CA PRO A 26 -5.73 2.24 -12.38
C PRO A 26 -6.80 1.50 -11.56
N LEU A 27 -6.52 1.16 -10.30
CA LEU A 27 -7.42 0.42 -9.41
C LEU A 27 -8.27 1.33 -8.49
N VAL A 28 -8.06 2.64 -8.51
CA VAL A 28 -8.76 3.60 -7.64
C VAL A 28 -9.87 4.32 -8.40
N ASP A 29 -11.12 4.16 -7.94
CA ASP A 29 -12.30 4.70 -8.63
C ASP A 29 -12.28 6.21 -8.80
N ASP A 30 -12.05 6.93 -7.71
CA ASP A 30 -11.98 8.38 -7.67
C ASP A 30 -10.93 8.80 -6.64
N PRO A 31 -9.69 9.12 -7.06
CA PRO A 31 -8.65 9.60 -6.16
C PRO A 31 -8.98 10.93 -5.48
N SER A 32 -9.90 11.73 -6.03
CA SER A 32 -10.21 13.08 -5.54
C SER A 32 -10.96 13.09 -4.20
N VAL A 33 -11.52 11.94 -3.80
CA VAL A 33 -12.16 11.77 -2.49
C VAL A 33 -11.16 11.86 -1.32
N PHE A 34 -9.86 11.70 -1.60
CA PHE A 34 -8.81 11.80 -0.60
C PHE A 34 -8.18 13.21 -0.60
N PRO A 35 -8.13 13.92 0.54
CA PRO A 35 -7.53 15.26 0.61
C PRO A 35 -6.06 15.31 0.15
N ARG A 36 -5.33 14.21 0.31
CA ARG A 36 -3.98 14.01 -0.20
C ARG A 36 -3.88 12.62 -0.78
N PHE A 37 -3.83 12.51 -2.10
CA PHE A 37 -3.58 11.26 -2.81
C PHE A 37 -2.21 11.29 -3.48
N LEU A 38 -1.47 10.18 -3.38
CA LEU A 38 -0.20 9.97 -4.06
C LEU A 38 -0.30 8.67 -4.89
N PRO A 39 -0.34 8.75 -6.23
CA PRO A 39 -0.30 7.55 -7.05
C PRO A 39 1.03 6.82 -6.86
N VAL A 40 0.98 5.50 -6.71
CA VAL A 40 2.17 4.65 -6.72
C VAL A 40 2.31 3.96 -8.08
N PRO A 41 3.54 3.70 -8.55
CA PRO A 41 3.77 3.15 -9.88
C PRO A 41 3.44 1.65 -10.01
N GLU A 42 3.38 0.92 -8.90
CA GLU A 42 3.24 -0.54 -8.89
C GLU A 42 2.07 -0.98 -8.01
N GLU A 43 1.28 -1.94 -8.51
CA GLU A 43 0.10 -2.46 -7.82
C GLU A 43 0.42 -2.97 -6.40
N HIS A 44 1.42 -3.85 -6.27
CA HIS A 44 1.89 -4.37 -4.98
C HIS A 44 2.43 -3.28 -4.05
N GLY A 45 2.82 -2.12 -4.60
CA GLY A 45 3.29 -0.96 -3.86
C GLY A 45 2.20 -0.27 -3.04
N THR A 46 0.93 -0.53 -3.36
CA THR A 46 -0.24 0.01 -2.64
C THR A 46 -0.34 -0.52 -1.22
N ALA A 47 0.05 -1.77 -0.99
CA ALA A 47 -0.11 -2.45 0.30
C ALA A 47 1.07 -2.15 1.23
N VAL A 48 0.85 -1.22 2.16
CA VAL A 48 1.87 -0.78 3.13
C VAL A 48 1.38 -0.95 4.56
N VAL A 49 2.21 -1.51 5.44
CA VAL A 49 1.96 -1.56 6.88
C VAL A 49 2.78 -0.46 7.55
N VAL A 50 2.11 0.49 8.20
CA VAL A 50 2.75 1.51 9.02
C VAL A 50 3.17 0.89 10.35
N LEU A 51 4.47 0.85 10.62
CA LEU A 51 5.04 0.27 11.84
C LEU A 51 5.17 1.32 12.96
N ASP A 52 5.59 2.53 12.60
CA ASP A 52 5.73 3.69 13.49
C ASP A 52 5.56 5.01 12.69
N GLU A 53 5.96 6.16 13.25
CA GLU A 53 5.81 7.47 12.62
C GLU A 53 6.61 7.64 11.31
N ALA A 54 7.67 6.87 11.10
CA ALA A 54 8.57 7.02 9.95
C ALA A 54 8.89 5.71 9.22
N THR A 55 8.51 4.55 9.77
CA THR A 55 8.86 3.23 9.26
C THR A 55 7.65 2.52 8.69
N VAL A 56 7.83 1.97 7.49
CA VAL A 56 6.81 1.21 6.78
C VAL A 56 7.34 -0.13 6.29
N LEU A 57 6.46 -1.14 6.25
CA LEU A 57 6.71 -2.46 5.68
C LEU A 57 5.88 -2.65 4.41
N MET A 58 6.49 -3.16 3.35
CA MET A 58 5.81 -3.48 2.09
C MET A 58 6.42 -4.70 1.38
N SER A 59 5.80 -5.17 0.30
CA SER A 59 6.38 -6.23 -0.53
C SER A 59 7.71 -5.81 -1.15
N ALA A 60 8.61 -6.77 -1.34
CA ALA A 60 9.81 -6.60 -2.15
C ALA A 60 9.50 -6.45 -3.66
N ASP A 61 8.30 -6.84 -4.11
CA ASP A 61 7.87 -6.81 -5.53
C ASP A 61 7.36 -5.44 -6.02
N ALA A 62 7.68 -4.37 -5.28
CA ALA A 62 7.38 -2.99 -5.69
C ALA A 62 8.57 -2.05 -5.43
N PRO A 63 9.72 -2.27 -6.11
CA PRO A 63 10.94 -1.49 -5.90
C PRO A 63 10.80 -0.01 -6.25
N GLN A 64 10.01 0.37 -7.25
CA GLN A 64 9.84 1.78 -7.63
C GLN A 64 9.02 2.54 -6.57
N THR A 65 8.01 1.89 -6.02
CA THR A 65 7.21 2.43 -4.92
C THR A 65 8.06 2.54 -3.65
N ALA A 66 8.92 1.56 -3.36
CA ALA A 66 9.85 1.66 -2.24
C ALA A 66 10.82 2.85 -2.39
N ALA A 67 11.33 3.11 -3.60
CA ALA A 67 12.16 4.27 -3.88
C ALA A 67 11.39 5.60 -3.71
N LEU A 68 10.14 5.66 -4.19
CA LEU A 68 9.25 6.81 -3.99
C LEU A 68 9.05 7.11 -2.50
N LEU A 69 8.72 6.10 -1.69
CA LEU A 69 8.49 6.28 -0.25
C LEU A 69 9.78 6.69 0.49
N ARG A 70 10.94 6.13 0.12
CA ARG A 70 12.25 6.57 0.64
C ARG A 70 12.55 8.02 0.30
N SER A 71 12.24 8.47 -0.91
CA SER A 71 12.44 9.88 -1.31
C SER A 71 11.59 10.86 -0.50
N ARG A 72 10.50 10.37 0.11
CA ARG A 72 9.64 11.14 1.04
C ARG A 72 10.11 11.07 2.50
N GLY A 73 11.26 10.48 2.77
CA GLY A 73 11.85 10.41 4.11
C GLY A 73 11.34 9.24 4.97
N LEU A 74 10.62 8.27 4.40
CA LEU A 74 10.23 7.06 5.13
C LEU A 74 11.35 6.02 5.14
N THR A 75 11.52 5.34 6.27
CA THR A 75 12.30 4.10 6.36
C THR A 75 11.46 2.95 5.82
N VAL A 76 11.86 2.39 4.67
CA VAL A 76 11.10 1.32 3.99
C VAL A 76 11.76 -0.03 4.20
N ILE A 77 11.08 -0.89 4.95
CA ILE A 77 11.38 -2.32 5.10
C ILE A 77 10.65 -3.08 3.99
N GLN A 78 11.38 -3.91 3.26
CA GLN A 78 10.82 -4.77 2.21
C GLN A 78 10.97 -6.23 2.64
N THR A 79 9.96 -7.04 2.37
CA THR A 79 10.04 -8.49 2.58
C THR A 79 9.40 -9.23 1.40
N PRO A 80 10.04 -10.29 0.87
CA PRO A 80 9.40 -11.12 -0.14
C PRO A 80 8.22 -11.88 0.47
N VAL A 81 7.04 -11.76 -0.16
CA VAL A 81 5.82 -12.48 0.22
C VAL A 81 5.24 -13.26 -0.96
N THR A 82 6.12 -13.72 -1.85
CA THR A 82 5.79 -14.26 -3.18
C THR A 82 4.78 -15.42 -3.17
N GLU A 83 4.81 -16.30 -2.16
CA GLU A 83 3.82 -17.39 -2.07
C GLU A 83 2.42 -16.90 -1.70
N PHE A 84 2.31 -15.78 -0.98
CA PHE A 84 1.03 -15.14 -0.68
C PHE A 84 0.53 -14.34 -1.88
N GLU A 85 1.40 -13.68 -2.62
CA GLU A 85 1.05 -12.91 -3.83
C GLU A 85 0.40 -13.80 -4.90
N LYS A 86 0.84 -15.06 -5.04
CA LYS A 86 0.19 -16.08 -5.90
C LYS A 86 -1.29 -16.32 -5.55
N LEU A 87 -1.69 -16.00 -4.31
CA LEU A 87 -3.04 -16.14 -3.78
C LEU A 87 -3.68 -14.77 -3.49
N GLU A 88 -3.22 -13.72 -4.18
CA GLU A 88 -3.70 -12.33 -4.02
C GLU A 88 -3.50 -11.74 -2.60
N GLY A 89 -2.59 -12.34 -1.83
CA GLY A 89 -2.22 -11.91 -0.48
C GLY A 89 -1.08 -10.87 -0.49
N CYS A 90 -1.16 -9.91 0.44
CA CYS A 90 -0.10 -8.92 0.66
C CYS A 90 0.11 -8.66 2.16
N VAL A 91 1.13 -7.87 2.52
CA VAL A 91 1.50 -7.60 3.93
C VAL A 91 0.36 -7.01 4.77
N THR A 92 -0.57 -6.27 4.16
CA THR A 92 -1.74 -5.70 4.85
C THR A 92 -2.87 -6.72 5.07
N CYS A 93 -2.92 -7.79 4.27
CA CYS A 93 -3.82 -8.95 4.46
C CYS A 93 -3.31 -9.86 5.58
N LEU A 94 -2.00 -9.96 5.74
CA LEU A 94 -1.33 -10.79 6.74
C LEU A 94 -1.15 -10.09 8.10
N SER A 95 -1.81 -8.94 8.30
CA SER A 95 -1.68 -8.13 9.50
C SER A 95 -3.02 -7.55 9.98
N VAL A 96 -3.14 -7.47 11.30
CA VAL A 96 -4.24 -6.80 12.00
C VAL A 96 -3.64 -5.94 13.10
N ARG A 97 -3.92 -4.63 13.08
CA ARG A 97 -3.48 -3.71 14.13
C ARG A 97 -4.47 -3.76 15.30
N VAL A 98 -4.05 -4.33 16.42
CA VAL A 98 -4.90 -4.50 17.62
C VAL A 98 -4.78 -3.37 18.64
N ARG A 99 -3.80 -2.47 18.46
CA ARG A 99 -3.56 -1.32 19.34
C ARG A 99 -2.89 -0.19 18.56
N ARG A 100 -3.18 1.05 18.95
CA ARG A 100 -2.49 2.21 18.41
C ARG A 100 -1.27 2.53 19.25
#